data_AF-A0A552B547-F1
#
_entry.id   AF-A0A552B547-F1
#
_cell.length_a   1.000
_cell.length_b   1.000
_cell.length_c   1.000
_cell.angle_alpha   90.00
_cell.angle_beta   90.00
_cell.angle_gamma   90.00
#
_symmetry.space_group_name_H-M   'P 1'
#
loop_
_entity.id
_entity.type
_entity.pdbx_description
1 polymer ?
#
loop_
_entity_poly.entity_id
_entity_poly.type
_entity_poly.pdbx_seq_one_letter_code
_entity_poly.pdbx_strand_id
1 'polypeptide(L)'
;MRERTLQDRRSLRLEQALAVWRPQAGYAAGLLLKSLLDKSHQWWYFLDHPQVSPDHNRAERSLRLGVTKRKIAGGSRSFSGFVDTARLLTVIQSCRAQGRSVLTFFRQALASVHHPLNTVVSLIPTADFSLFVNP
;
A
#
# COMPACT_ATOMS: atom_id res chain seq x y z
N MET A 1 -1.81 -7.69 28.52
CA MET A 1 -3.19 -7.81 29.07
C MET A 1 -4.06 -6.57 28.80
N ARG A 2 -3.55 -5.33 28.88
CA ARG A 2 -4.33 -4.09 28.61
C ARG A 2 -4.71 -3.86 27.13
N GLU A 3 -3.87 -4.24 26.17
CA GLU A 3 -4.09 -3.99 24.74
C GLU A 3 -5.28 -4.77 24.17
N ARG A 4 -5.41 -6.07 24.52
CA ARG A 4 -6.53 -6.91 24.08
C ARG A 4 -7.89 -6.34 24.52
N THR A 5 -7.95 -5.78 25.73
CA THR A 5 -9.18 -5.16 26.27
C THR A 5 -9.60 -3.89 25.54
N LEU A 6 -8.67 -3.15 24.94
CA LEU A 6 -8.98 -1.95 24.15
C LEU A 6 -9.44 -2.31 22.74
N GLN A 7 -8.81 -3.31 22.12
CA GLN A 7 -9.26 -3.89 20.85
C GLN A 7 -10.71 -4.39 20.98
N ASP A 8 -10.99 -5.15 22.04
CA ASP A 8 -12.32 -5.73 22.30
C ASP A 8 -13.39 -4.65 22.50
N ARG A 9 -13.07 -3.55 23.20
CA ARG A 9 -14.00 -2.42 23.39
C ARG A 9 -14.32 -1.70 22.07
N ARG A 10 -13.37 -1.58 21.16
CA ARG A 10 -13.57 -0.90 19.86
C ARG A 10 -14.39 -1.77 18.91
N SER A 11 -14.10 -3.06 18.86
CA SER A 11 -14.89 -4.03 18.11
C SER A 11 -16.34 -4.05 18.58
N LEU A 12 -16.57 -4.03 19.91
CA LEU A 12 -17.92 -3.96 20.47
C LEU A 12 -18.67 -2.69 20.05
N ARG A 13 -18.02 -1.53 20.10
CA ARG A 13 -18.62 -0.26 19.66
C ARG A 13 -18.95 -0.28 18.17
N LEU A 14 -18.09 -0.88 17.35
CA LEU A 14 -18.34 -1.03 15.92
C LEU A 14 -19.55 -1.93 15.68
N GLU A 15 -19.64 -3.08 16.35
CA GLU A 15 -20.80 -3.98 16.24
C GLU A 15 -22.10 -3.28 16.62
N GLN A 16 -22.10 -2.53 17.73
CA GLN A 16 -23.25 -1.73 18.17
C GLN A 16 -23.64 -0.69 17.12
N ALA A 17 -22.67 0.03 16.56
CA ALA A 17 -22.94 1.01 15.51
C ALA A 17 -23.51 0.36 14.24
N LEU A 18 -22.93 -0.77 13.81
CA LEU A 18 -23.41 -1.49 12.62
C LEU A 18 -24.80 -2.11 12.84
N ALA A 19 -25.14 -2.51 14.08
CA ALA A 19 -26.45 -3.06 14.42
C ALA A 19 -27.60 -2.08 14.15
N VAL A 20 -27.37 -0.77 14.26
CA VAL A 20 -28.36 0.28 13.93
C VAL A 20 -28.73 0.24 12.43
N TRP A 21 -27.75 -0.03 11.57
CA TRP A 21 -27.91 0.01 10.12
C TRP A 21 -28.28 -1.33 9.49
N ARG A 22 -27.98 -2.46 10.17
CA ARG A 22 -28.28 -3.81 9.66
C ARG A 22 -29.74 -4.01 9.24
N PRO A 23 -30.77 -3.56 10.00
CA PRO A 23 -32.17 -3.72 9.60
C PRO A 23 -32.56 -2.89 8.36
N GLN A 24 -31.83 -1.80 8.09
CA GLN A 24 -32.10 -0.87 6.98
C GLN A 24 -31.31 -1.24 5.72
N ALA A 25 -30.34 -2.14 5.84
CA ALA A 25 -29.43 -2.48 4.77
C ALA A 25 -30.05 -3.46 3.78
N GLY A 26 -30.17 -3.05 2.51
CA GLY A 26 -30.34 -3.98 1.39
C GLY A 26 -29.10 -4.84 1.17
N TYR A 27 -29.16 -5.78 0.22
CA TYR A 27 -28.10 -6.78 -0.01
C TYR A 27 -26.68 -6.20 -0.12
N ALA A 28 -26.47 -5.20 -0.99
CA ALA A 28 -25.16 -4.59 -1.21
C ALA A 28 -24.63 -3.87 0.05
N ALA A 29 -25.50 -3.13 0.75
CA ALA A 29 -25.14 -2.48 2.00
C ALA A 29 -24.83 -3.52 3.10
N GLY A 30 -25.57 -4.64 3.16
CA GLY A 30 -25.31 -5.73 4.09
C GLY A 30 -23.94 -6.37 3.89
N LEU A 31 -23.51 -6.56 2.63
CA LEU A 31 -22.16 -7.03 2.31
C LEU A 31 -21.07 -6.06 2.80
N LEU A 32 -21.30 -4.75 2.63
CA LEU A 32 -20.40 -3.72 3.16
C LEU A 32 -20.33 -3.78 4.68
N LEU A 33 -21.46 -3.78 5.39
CA LEU A 33 -21.49 -3.84 6.85
C LEU A 33 -20.77 -5.10 7.39
N LYS A 34 -20.95 -6.25 6.72
CA LYS A 34 -20.20 -7.47 7.03
C LYS A 34 -18.69 -7.27 6.83
N SER A 35 -18.29 -6.73 5.67
CA SER A 35 -16.89 -6.49 5.35
C SER A 35 -16.21 -5.54 6.33
N LEU A 36 -16.89 -4.49 6.78
CA LEU A 36 -16.37 -3.55 7.78
C LEU A 36 -16.05 -4.26 9.09
N LEU A 37 -16.95 -5.14 9.56
CA LEU A 37 -16.71 -5.92 10.76
C LEU A 37 -15.54 -6.90 10.59
N ASP A 38 -15.52 -7.66 9.49
CA ASP A 38 -14.48 -8.65 9.19
C ASP A 38 -13.07 -8.02 9.13
N LYS A 39 -12.97 -6.77 8.68
CA LYS A 39 -11.69 -6.04 8.52
C LYS A 39 -11.31 -5.15 9.70
N SER A 40 -12.22 -4.96 10.66
CA SER A 40 -12.04 -4.02 11.79
C SER A 40 -10.78 -4.26 12.61
N HIS A 41 -10.35 -5.51 12.77
CA HIS A 41 -9.13 -5.88 13.50
C HIS A 41 -7.85 -5.19 12.99
N GLN A 42 -7.85 -4.70 11.74
CA GLN A 42 -6.70 -4.03 11.11
C GLN A 42 -6.74 -2.51 11.28
N TRP A 43 -7.90 -1.93 11.63
CA TRP A 43 -8.09 -0.47 11.60
C TRP A 43 -7.28 0.26 12.67
N TRP A 44 -6.99 -0.42 13.78
CA TRP A 44 -6.28 0.13 14.92
C TRP A 44 -4.82 -0.28 15.00
N TYR A 45 -4.28 -0.88 13.93
CA TYR A 45 -2.92 -1.40 13.87
C TYR A 45 -1.84 -0.33 14.20
N PHE A 46 -2.09 0.93 13.83
CA PHE A 46 -1.20 2.05 14.11
C PHE A 46 -1.02 2.35 15.61
N LEU A 47 -1.92 1.85 16.47
CA LEU A 47 -1.82 2.05 17.92
C LEU A 47 -0.79 1.12 18.54
N ASP A 48 -0.61 -0.08 17.98
CA ASP A 48 0.44 -1.02 18.38
C ASP A 48 1.76 -0.74 17.63
N HIS A 49 1.66 -0.07 16.48
CA HIS A 49 2.78 0.25 15.59
C HIS A 49 2.79 1.74 15.22
N PRO A 50 3.33 2.62 16.10
CA PRO A 50 3.33 4.07 15.91
C PRO A 50 4.03 4.55 14.62
N GLN A 51 4.91 3.73 14.05
CA GLN A 51 5.57 3.98 12.77
C GLN A 51 4.63 3.86 11.55
N VAL A 52 3.44 3.30 11.74
CA VAL A 52 2.41 3.19 10.70
C VAL A 52 1.45 4.36 10.85
N SER A 53 1.27 5.14 9.79
CA SER A 53 0.30 6.24 9.81
C SER A 53 -1.13 5.71 10.01
N PRO A 54 -2.00 6.42 10.76
CA PRO A 54 -3.42 6.05 10.90
C PRO A 54 -4.21 6.21 9.58
N ASP A 55 -3.66 6.90 8.57
CA ASP A 55 -4.30 7.12 7.28
C ASP A 55 -3.85 6.16 6.17
N HIS A 56 -4.68 6.02 5.14
CA HIS A 56 -4.40 5.14 3.99
C HIS A 56 -3.60 5.83 2.87
N ASN A 57 -3.13 7.07 3.03
CA ASN A 57 -2.61 7.88 1.92
C ASN A 57 -1.41 7.22 1.22
N ARG A 58 -0.53 6.55 1.97
CA ARG A 58 0.64 5.87 1.40
C ARG A 58 0.24 4.76 0.43
N ALA A 59 -0.73 3.94 0.81
CA ALA A 59 -1.25 2.88 -0.04
C ALA A 59 -2.00 3.43 -1.26
N GLU A 60 -2.86 4.45 -1.07
CA GLU A 60 -3.55 5.09 -2.19
C GLU A 60 -2.60 5.72 -3.20
N ARG A 61 -1.62 6.50 -2.73
CA ARG A 61 -0.59 7.12 -3.58
C ARG A 61 0.20 6.05 -4.34
N SER A 62 0.46 4.90 -3.71
CA SER A 62 1.15 3.78 -4.34
C SER A 62 0.35 3.17 -5.49
N LEU A 63 -0.97 3.06 -5.34
CA LEU A 63 -1.87 2.49 -6.36
C LEU A 63 -2.27 3.47 -7.46
N ARG A 64 -2.35 4.77 -7.14
CA ARG A 64 -2.90 5.81 -8.03
C ARG A 64 -2.24 5.84 -9.40
N LEU A 65 -0.91 5.73 -9.46
CA LEU A 65 -0.18 5.73 -10.72
C LEU A 65 -0.61 4.56 -11.64
N GLY A 66 -0.75 3.35 -11.08
CA GLY A 66 -1.15 2.17 -11.84
C GLY A 66 -2.61 2.24 -12.31
N VAL A 67 -3.51 2.73 -11.46
CA VAL A 67 -4.93 2.92 -11.80
C VAL A 67 -5.08 3.98 -12.90
N THR A 68 -4.41 5.12 -12.76
CA THR A 68 -4.44 6.19 -13.77
C THR A 68 -3.85 5.72 -15.09
N LYS A 69 -2.71 5.01 -15.08
CA LYS A 69 -2.13 4.43 -16.31
C LYS A 69 -3.11 3.49 -17.01
N ARG A 70 -3.76 2.58 -16.27
CA ARG A 70 -4.75 1.66 -16.84
C ARG A 70 -5.94 2.40 -17.43
N LYS A 71 -6.45 3.42 -16.73
CA LYS A 71 -7.59 4.22 -17.18
C LYS A 71 -7.31 4.99 -18.47
N ILE A 72 -6.12 5.59 -18.58
CA ILE A 72 -5.76 6.44 -19.72
C ILE A 72 -5.28 5.60 -20.92
N ALA A 73 -4.46 4.58 -20.68
CA ALA A 73 -3.77 3.85 -21.75
C ALA A 73 -4.34 2.44 -22.03
N GLY A 74 -5.42 2.03 -21.35
CA GLY A 74 -6.08 0.72 -21.56
C GLY A 74 -5.32 -0.51 -21.05
N GLY A 75 -4.01 -0.40 -20.77
CA GLY A 75 -3.20 -1.51 -20.25
C GLY A 75 -2.73 -2.50 -21.33
N SER A 76 -2.18 -3.64 -20.89
CA SER A 76 -1.73 -4.72 -21.78
C SER A 76 -2.89 -5.64 -22.16
N ARG A 77 -2.82 -6.31 -23.32
CA ARG A 77 -3.72 -7.42 -23.67
C ARG A 77 -3.17 -8.80 -23.30
N SER A 78 -1.91 -8.86 -22.88
CA SER A 78 -1.25 -10.08 -22.40
C SER A 78 -0.88 -9.98 -20.93
N PHE A 79 -0.84 -11.14 -20.26
CA PHE A 79 -0.37 -11.24 -18.88
C PHE A 79 1.09 -10.77 -18.73
N SER A 80 1.96 -11.13 -19.68
CA SER A 80 3.36 -10.69 -19.69
C SER A 80 3.48 -9.15 -19.67
N GLY A 81 2.74 -8.44 -20.52
CA GLY A 81 2.78 -6.98 -20.53
C GLY A 81 2.20 -6.33 -19.27
N PHE A 82 1.30 -7.02 -18.55
CA PHE A 82 0.87 -6.57 -17.21
C PHE A 82 1.99 -6.74 -16.19
N VAL A 83 2.71 -7.86 -16.21
CA VAL A 83 3.86 -8.11 -15.33
C VAL A 83 4.95 -7.07 -15.58
N ASP A 84 5.27 -6.77 -16.84
CA ASP A 84 6.31 -5.78 -17.17
C ASP A 84 5.90 -4.36 -16.77
N THR A 85 4.63 -4.00 -17.00
CA THR A 85 4.08 -2.73 -16.48
C THR A 85 4.16 -2.68 -14.95
N ALA A 86 3.83 -3.76 -14.26
CA ALA A 86 3.88 -3.82 -12.81
C ALA A 86 5.32 -3.65 -12.29
N ARG A 87 6.31 -4.30 -12.92
CA ARG A 87 7.74 -4.15 -12.58
C ARG A 87 8.20 -2.69 -12.72
N LEU A 88 7.86 -2.04 -13.83
CA LEU A 88 8.21 -0.63 -14.05
C LEU A 88 7.56 0.29 -13.00
N LEU A 89 6.28 0.08 -12.71
CA LEU A 89 5.57 0.85 -11.68
C LEU A 89 6.18 0.62 -10.30
N THR A 90 6.58 -0.60 -9.97
CA THR A 90 7.28 -0.92 -8.71
C THR A 90 8.58 -0.14 -8.58
N VAL A 91 9.42 -0.12 -9.62
CA VAL A 91 10.67 0.66 -9.62
C VAL A 91 10.38 2.14 -9.41
N ILE A 92 9.45 2.70 -10.18
CA ILE A 92 9.08 4.13 -10.13
C ILE A 92 8.59 4.52 -8.74
N GLN A 93 7.63 3.76 -8.20
CA GLN A 93 7.00 4.07 -6.92
C GLN A 93 7.97 3.85 -5.75
N SER A 94 8.84 2.84 -5.82
CA SER A 94 9.88 2.62 -4.81
C SER A 94 10.91 3.75 -4.80
N CYS A 95 11.40 4.18 -5.97
CA CYS A 95 12.34 5.29 -6.06
C CYS A 95 11.71 6.59 -5.53
N ARG A 96 10.46 6.89 -5.90
CA ARG A 96 9.74 8.07 -5.39
C ARG A 96 9.56 8.03 -3.87
N ALA A 97 9.18 6.87 -3.32
CA ALA A 97 9.04 6.69 -1.88
C ALA A 97 10.37 6.82 -1.11
N GLN A 98 11.50 6.57 -1.78
CA GLN A 98 12.85 6.70 -1.23
C GLN A 98 13.50 8.07 -1.53
N GLY A 99 12.79 9.00 -2.18
CA GLY A 99 13.37 10.28 -2.61
C GLY A 99 14.47 10.16 -3.68
N ARG A 100 14.54 9.03 -4.41
CA ARG A 100 15.56 8.75 -5.42
C ARG A 100 15.09 9.14 -6.82
N SER A 101 16.02 9.60 -7.65
CA SER A 101 15.77 9.85 -9.08
C SER A 101 15.53 8.54 -9.83
N VAL A 102 14.31 8.39 -10.36
CA VAL A 102 13.89 7.23 -11.18
C VAL A 102 14.78 7.08 -12.41
N LEU A 103 15.09 8.18 -13.11
CA LEU A 103 15.93 8.14 -14.32
C LEU A 103 17.36 7.72 -13.99
N THR A 104 17.92 8.20 -12.89
CA THR A 104 19.26 7.80 -12.43
C THR A 104 19.28 6.32 -12.11
N PHE A 105 18.25 5.81 -11.43
CA PHE A 105 18.11 4.39 -11.13
C PHE A 105 18.08 3.53 -12.40
N PHE A 106 17.25 3.89 -13.39
CA PHE A 106 17.19 3.14 -14.65
C PHE A 106 18.52 3.19 -15.41
N ARG A 107 19.21 4.34 -15.43
CA ARG A 107 20.53 4.45 -16.05
C ARG A 107 21.54 3.50 -15.41
N GLN A 108 21.56 3.44 -14.08
CA GLN A 108 22.42 2.51 -13.33
C GLN A 108 22.03 1.05 -13.61
N ALA A 109 20.73 0.73 -13.61
CA ALA A 109 20.23 -0.61 -13.89
C ALA A 109 20.66 -1.08 -15.29
N LEU A 110 20.52 -0.22 -16.31
CA LEU A 110 20.94 -0.54 -17.68
C LEU A 110 22.47 -0.68 -17.78
N ALA A 111 23.24 0.21 -17.14
CA ALA A 111 24.69 0.11 -17.12
C ALA A 111 25.19 -1.19 -16.46
N SER A 112 24.52 -1.66 -15.41
CA SER A 112 24.86 -2.90 -14.71
C SER A 112 24.72 -4.17 -15.58
N VAL A 113 23.84 -4.14 -16.60
CA VAL A 113 23.66 -5.26 -17.54
C VAL A 113 24.92 -5.44 -18.39
N HIS A 114 25.59 -4.35 -18.75
CA HIS A 114 26.78 -4.37 -19.60
C HIS A 114 28.09 -4.45 -18.80
N HIS A 115 28.10 -4.00 -17.55
CA HIS A 115 29.28 -4.00 -16.67
C HIS A 115 28.94 -4.54 -15.27
N PRO A 116 28.84 -5.86 -15.09
CA PRO A 116 28.32 -6.48 -13.86
C PRO A 116 29.19 -6.27 -12.61
N LEU A 117 30.45 -5.87 -12.77
CA LEU A 117 31.42 -5.77 -11.65
C LEU A 117 31.34 -4.47 -10.83
N ASN A 118 30.60 -3.43 -11.27
CA ASN A 118 30.72 -2.10 -10.66
C ASN A 118 29.44 -1.49 -10.07
N THR A 119 28.25 -2.06 -10.27
CA THR A 119 27.01 -1.46 -9.74
C THR A 119 25.96 -2.50 -9.39
N VAL A 120 25.87 -2.90 -8.11
CA VAL A 120 24.70 -3.61 -7.59
C VAL A 120 23.56 -2.60 -7.45
N VAL A 121 22.53 -2.74 -8.27
CA VAL A 121 21.36 -1.86 -8.25
C VAL A 121 20.25 -2.51 -7.43
N SER A 122 19.95 -1.93 -6.26
CA SER A 122 18.93 -2.44 -5.35
C SER A 122 17.81 -1.42 -5.12
N LEU A 123 16.58 -1.94 -5.10
CA LEU A 123 15.39 -1.23 -4.60
C LEU A 123 15.23 -1.36 -3.09
N ILE A 124 15.95 -2.28 -2.44
CA ILE A 124 15.96 -2.38 -0.98
C ILE A 124 16.88 -1.24 -0.48
N PRO A 125 16.38 -0.33 0.38
CA PRO A 125 17.22 0.69 0.99
C PRO A 125 18.38 0.01 1.75
N THR A 126 19.63 0.32 1.38
CA THR A 126 20.81 -0.11 2.12
C THR A 126 20.93 0.79 3.35
N ALA A 127 20.37 0.32 4.46
CA ALA A 127 20.42 0.88 5.82
C ALA A 127 20.85 2.36 5.94
N ASP A 128 19.88 3.26 5.76
CA ASP A 128 19.74 4.41 6.64
C ASP A 128 18.25 4.60 6.90
N PHE A 129 17.76 3.94 7.96
CA PHE A 129 16.33 3.90 8.33
C PHE A 129 15.81 5.26 8.85
N SER A 130 16.67 6.27 8.91
CA SER A 130 16.39 7.62 9.42
C SER A 130 15.53 8.48 8.47
N LEU A 131 15.31 8.07 7.21
CA LEU A 131 14.57 8.88 6.22
C LEU A 131 13.11 8.46 5.97
N PHE A 132 12.60 7.43 6.66
CA PHE A 132 11.17 7.05 6.56
C PHE A 132 10.27 7.72 7.61
N VAL A 133 10.82 8.63 8.42
CA VAL A 133 10.05 9.59 9.21
C VAL A 133 9.72 10.76 8.27
N ASN A 134 8.50 10.80 7.73
CA ASN A 134 8.01 12.04 7.12
C ASN A 134 7.47 12.96 8.22
N PRO A 135 7.56 14.30 8.05
CA PRO A 135 6.71 15.24 8.78
C PRO A 135 5.22 15.06 8.45
#